data_AF-A0A5S4T5Q3-F1
#
_entry.id   AF-A0A5S4T5Q3-F1
#
_cell.length_a   1.000
_cell.length_b   1.000
_cell.length_c   1.000
_cell.angle_alpha   90.00
_cell.angle_beta   90.00
_cell.angle_gamma   90.00
#
_symmetry.space_group_name_H-M   'P 1'
#
loop_
_entity.id
_entity.type
_entity.pdbx_description
1 polymer ?
#
loop_
_entity_poly.entity_id
_entity_poly.type
_entity_poly.pdbx_seq_one_letter_code
_entity_poly.pdbx_strand_id
1 'polypeptide(L)'
;MESNVSYRALIALTVTSVMAGAAAAKGSPEEIEKLGKSLTCIGAEKAGTASGVPEYTGKWLGTPPGIQYTPHAGQHPVDPYANEKPLFSITAENVAKYAANLTEGQKAMFARYPKTFSIPVYPGHRDFRYPDFACASAKANAQNAVISADGMGADNAVKGAIPFPFPKTGMELAFNNLFPLRSFTEHTLRDNAYVMQDGSTVFGRADNRSMSLLNSPEQAGKPLEGTMAQGMNAVKLPEREKGGVSVSREPVNFGKDKRLGWSYDPGTRRVRQIPEYGFDQPMGGGVGAKMTIDSDRLFNGSPERYNWKNLGKKEIYIPANAYKIHANTVKYADLLKPGHANPEYMRYELRRVWVLEATLKEGYRHLYGKRVLFLDEDTGHAVMSDFYDTRGNLWQQGLINYYYAFDSNAWHAGTAFYHDLVGGGYVAYNLFQERPKGPVLNKGDMNPSMFTPEATRNAGT
;
A
#
# COMPACT_ATOMS: atom_id res chain seq x y z
N MET A 1 -31.58 74.15 -5.99
CA MET A 1 -31.43 73.30 -7.20
C MET A 1 -30.37 72.30 -6.80
N GLU A 2 -30.66 71.04 -6.52
CA GLU A 2 -31.25 70.00 -7.38
C GLU A 2 -32.05 69.03 -6.47
N SER A 3 -33.39 68.92 -6.61
CA SER A 3 -34.14 67.76 -7.15
C SER A 3 -33.45 66.39 -7.04
N ASN A 4 -34.06 65.25 -6.69
CA ASN A 4 -35.40 64.86 -6.23
C ASN A 4 -35.29 63.34 -5.88
N VAL A 5 -35.86 62.91 -4.74
CA VAL A 5 -36.90 61.84 -4.59
C VAL A 5 -36.62 60.50 -5.34
N SER A 6 -36.57 59.27 -4.77
CA SER A 6 -37.51 58.61 -3.85
C SER A 6 -37.22 57.10 -3.66
N TYR A 7 -37.64 56.57 -2.49
CA TYR A 7 -38.09 55.19 -2.15
C TYR A 7 -37.19 53.97 -2.41
N ARG A 8 -37.00 53.11 -1.39
CA ARG A 8 -37.69 51.80 -1.27
C ARG A 8 -37.21 50.94 -0.08
N ALA A 9 -38.19 50.30 0.54
CA ALA A 9 -38.20 49.12 1.40
C ALA A 9 -36.89 48.32 1.59
N LEU A 10 -36.48 48.13 2.84
CA LEU A 10 -35.49 47.15 3.26
C LEU A 10 -36.17 45.80 3.56
N ILE A 11 -35.92 44.82 2.70
CA ILE A 11 -36.20 43.40 2.92
C ILE A 11 -34.95 42.78 3.56
N ALA A 12 -35.12 42.13 4.71
CA ALA A 12 -34.10 41.34 5.38
C ALA A 12 -33.79 40.08 4.55
N LEU A 13 -32.53 39.91 4.14
CA LEU A 13 -32.03 38.69 3.50
C LEU A 13 -31.17 37.92 4.50
N THR A 14 -31.74 36.86 5.09
CA THR A 14 -31.00 35.79 5.76
C THR A 14 -30.15 35.04 4.73
N VAL A 15 -28.82 35.13 4.87
CA VAL A 15 -27.86 34.31 4.11
C VAL A 15 -27.79 32.95 4.78
N THR A 16 -28.56 31.99 4.28
CA THR A 16 -28.39 30.58 4.62
C THR A 16 -27.23 30.04 3.80
N SER A 17 -26.07 29.87 4.45
CA SER A 17 -24.92 29.18 3.88
C SER A 17 -25.29 27.72 3.59
N VAL A 18 -25.61 27.42 2.34
CA VAL A 18 -25.75 26.05 1.84
C VAL A 18 -24.36 25.45 1.80
N MET A 19 -23.99 24.68 2.83
CA MET A 19 -22.99 23.63 2.67
C MET A 19 -23.61 22.56 1.77
N ALA A 20 -23.47 22.74 0.45
CA ALA A 20 -23.74 21.69 -0.50
C ALA A 20 -22.71 20.59 -0.25
N GLY A 21 -23.12 19.52 0.42
CA GLY A 21 -22.37 18.28 0.40
C GLY A 21 -22.16 17.90 -1.05
N ALA A 22 -20.91 17.93 -1.51
CA ALA A 22 -20.56 17.38 -2.81
C ALA A 22 -20.92 15.90 -2.77
N ALA A 23 -22.10 15.55 -3.30
CA ALA A 23 -22.38 14.18 -3.68
C ALA A 23 -21.27 13.81 -4.67
N ALA A 24 -20.30 13.02 -4.21
CA ALA A 24 -19.19 12.55 -5.02
C ALA A 24 -19.80 11.77 -6.19
N ALA A 25 -19.83 12.40 -7.36
CA ALA A 25 -20.48 11.82 -8.52
C ALA A 25 -19.71 10.58 -8.95
N LYS A 26 -20.44 9.46 -9.09
CA LYS A 26 -20.04 8.31 -9.92
C LYS A 26 -19.45 8.75 -11.27
N GLY A 27 -18.69 7.88 -11.92
CA GLY A 27 -18.04 8.20 -13.19
C GLY A 27 -19.06 8.71 -14.23
N SER A 28 -18.71 9.77 -14.96
CA SER A 28 -19.54 10.22 -16.07
C SER A 28 -19.55 9.16 -17.18
N PRO A 29 -20.59 9.10 -18.03
CA PRO A 29 -20.60 8.20 -19.19
C PRO A 29 -19.32 8.32 -20.04
N GLU A 30 -18.84 9.55 -20.24
CA GLU A 30 -17.63 9.86 -21.01
C GLU A 30 -16.36 9.37 -20.30
N GLU A 31 -16.28 9.45 -18.96
CA GLU A 31 -15.17 8.87 -18.19
C GLU A 31 -15.16 7.34 -18.31
N ILE A 32 -16.32 6.71 -18.15
CA ILE A 32 -16.48 5.25 -18.22
C ILE A 32 -16.12 4.71 -19.61
N GLU A 33 -16.50 5.41 -20.68
CA GLU A 33 -16.17 5.03 -22.05
C GLU A 33 -14.67 5.02 -22.36
N LYS A 34 -13.87 5.76 -21.58
CA LYS A 34 -12.41 5.81 -21.73
C LYS A 34 -11.71 4.57 -21.13
N LEU A 35 -12.35 3.84 -20.22
CA LEU A 35 -11.76 2.64 -19.60
C LEU A 35 -11.46 1.56 -20.65
N GLY A 36 -10.23 1.08 -20.65
CA GLY A 36 -9.72 0.12 -21.63
C GLY A 36 -9.28 0.75 -22.97
N LYS A 37 -9.68 1.99 -23.26
CA LYS A 37 -9.33 2.71 -24.49
C LYS A 37 -8.14 3.63 -24.28
N SER A 38 -8.37 4.86 -23.80
CA SER A 38 -7.33 5.84 -23.44
C SER A 38 -6.91 5.71 -21.98
N LEU A 39 -7.74 5.11 -21.14
CA LEU A 39 -7.41 4.74 -19.77
C LEU A 39 -7.23 3.23 -19.64
N THR A 40 -6.45 2.77 -18.67
CA THR A 40 -6.42 1.36 -18.26
C THR A 40 -7.78 0.98 -17.69
N CYS A 41 -8.04 -0.31 -17.49
CA CYS A 41 -9.34 -0.73 -16.98
C CYS A 41 -9.62 -0.28 -15.53
N ILE A 42 -8.60 0.20 -14.83
CA ILE A 42 -8.70 0.77 -13.48
C ILE A 42 -8.57 2.31 -13.46
N GLY A 43 -8.57 2.99 -14.62
CA GLY A 43 -8.60 4.46 -14.70
C GLY A 43 -7.24 5.17 -14.76
N ALA A 44 -6.12 4.43 -14.89
CA ALA A 44 -4.82 5.03 -15.15
C ALA A 44 -4.71 5.53 -16.60
N GLU A 45 -3.89 6.54 -16.86
CA GLU A 45 -3.70 7.06 -18.22
C GLU A 45 -2.87 6.07 -19.05
N LYS A 46 -3.30 5.63 -20.24
CA LYS A 46 -2.48 4.67 -21.01
C LYS A 46 -1.30 5.34 -21.70
N ALA A 47 -1.49 6.55 -22.21
CA ALA A 47 -0.44 7.29 -22.87
C ALA A 47 0.77 7.49 -21.94
N GLY A 48 1.97 7.31 -22.51
CA GLY A 48 3.22 7.71 -21.89
C GLY A 48 3.38 9.23 -21.86
N THR A 49 4.47 9.71 -21.28
CA THR A 49 4.75 11.14 -21.11
C THR A 49 6.12 11.52 -21.65
N ALA A 50 6.28 12.79 -22.06
CA ALA A 50 7.54 13.30 -22.60
C ALA A 50 8.69 13.29 -21.58
N SER A 51 8.38 13.23 -20.28
CA SER A 51 9.36 13.11 -19.18
C SER A 51 9.92 11.70 -19.03
N GLY A 52 9.30 10.69 -19.66
CA GLY A 52 9.81 9.32 -19.72
C GLY A 52 8.95 8.25 -19.04
N VAL A 53 7.71 8.54 -18.62
CA VAL A 53 6.77 7.47 -18.24
C VAL A 53 6.36 6.73 -19.52
N PRO A 54 6.55 5.41 -19.61
CA PRO A 54 6.21 4.66 -20.83
C PRO A 54 4.70 4.58 -21.06
N GLU A 55 4.31 4.25 -22.29
CA GLU A 55 2.93 3.85 -22.58
C GLU A 55 2.59 2.53 -21.87
N TYR A 56 1.35 2.43 -21.40
CA TYR A 56 0.79 1.17 -20.91
C TYR A 56 0.51 0.22 -22.07
N THR A 57 1.26 -0.88 -22.13
CA THR A 57 1.08 -1.92 -23.15
C THR A 57 0.11 -3.00 -22.69
N GLY A 58 0.14 -3.35 -21.39
CA GLY A 58 -0.70 -4.42 -20.82
C GLY A 58 -0.58 -5.76 -21.57
N LYS A 59 0.55 -6.01 -22.25
CA LYS A 59 0.77 -7.16 -23.12
C LYS A 59 0.89 -8.50 -22.39
N TRP A 60 1.12 -8.49 -21.07
CA TRP A 60 1.32 -9.71 -20.27
C TRP A 60 0.25 -9.89 -19.19
N LEU A 61 -0.24 -11.12 -19.07
CA LEU A 61 -1.04 -11.60 -17.95
C LEU A 61 -0.42 -12.93 -17.49
N GLY A 62 -0.05 -13.02 -16.22
CA GLY A 62 0.70 -14.17 -15.71
C GLY A 62 2.17 -14.14 -16.13
N THR A 63 2.73 -15.32 -16.39
CA THR A 63 4.16 -15.48 -16.73
C THR A 63 4.47 -14.95 -18.13
N PRO A 64 5.41 -14.00 -18.30
CA PRO A 64 5.84 -13.53 -19.62
C PRO A 64 6.45 -14.64 -20.48
N PRO A 65 6.39 -14.52 -21.83
CA PRO A 65 7.05 -15.46 -22.73
C PRO A 65 8.55 -15.60 -22.43
N GLY A 66 9.05 -16.84 -22.46
CA GLY A 66 10.46 -17.15 -22.23
C GLY A 66 10.88 -17.25 -20.75
N ILE A 67 9.99 -16.94 -19.80
CA ILE A 67 10.27 -17.10 -18.38
C ILE A 67 9.79 -18.47 -17.89
N GLN A 68 10.69 -19.19 -17.22
CA GLN A 68 10.38 -20.46 -16.55
C GLN A 68 9.95 -20.19 -15.11
N TYR A 69 8.67 -20.41 -14.81
CA TYR A 69 8.09 -20.16 -13.49
C TYR A 69 7.04 -21.23 -13.15
N THR A 70 7.16 -21.83 -11.96
CA THR A 70 6.21 -22.79 -11.40
C THR A 70 5.24 -22.06 -10.47
N PRO A 71 3.97 -21.87 -10.87
CA PRO A 71 3.01 -21.10 -10.09
C PRO A 71 2.64 -21.81 -8.78
N HIS A 72 2.29 -21.03 -7.75
CA HIS A 72 1.79 -21.52 -6.45
C HIS A 72 2.78 -22.41 -5.65
N ALA A 73 4.03 -22.52 -6.09
CA ALA A 73 5.05 -23.37 -5.46
C ALA A 73 5.89 -22.63 -4.41
N GLY A 74 5.79 -21.30 -4.35
CA GLY A 74 6.72 -20.46 -3.60
C GLY A 74 8.07 -20.30 -4.29
N GLN A 75 8.10 -20.36 -5.63
CA GLN A 75 9.28 -20.00 -6.39
C GLN A 75 9.57 -18.50 -6.17
N HIS A 76 10.84 -18.14 -5.98
CA HIS A 76 11.22 -16.73 -5.87
C HIS A 76 10.88 -15.97 -7.17
N PRO A 77 10.55 -14.68 -7.08
CA PRO A 77 10.22 -13.87 -8.25
C PRO A 77 11.34 -13.93 -9.29
N VAL A 78 10.98 -14.13 -10.55
CA VAL A 78 11.92 -14.12 -11.69
C VAL A 78 11.76 -12.79 -12.40
N ASP A 79 12.87 -12.06 -12.56
CA ASP A 79 12.90 -10.72 -13.15
C ASP A 79 12.80 -10.78 -14.69
N PRO A 80 11.70 -10.31 -15.31
CA PRO A 80 11.59 -10.21 -16.78
C PRO A 80 12.58 -9.22 -17.40
N TYR A 81 13.16 -8.34 -16.58
CA TYR A 81 14.01 -7.22 -16.97
C TYR A 81 15.45 -7.38 -16.43
N ALA A 82 15.86 -8.61 -16.07
CA ALA A 82 17.12 -8.90 -15.38
C ALA A 82 18.40 -8.37 -16.08
N ASN A 83 18.36 -8.21 -17.40
CA ASN A 83 19.51 -7.77 -18.21
C ASN A 83 19.60 -6.24 -18.35
N GLU A 84 18.63 -5.49 -17.82
CA GLU A 84 18.65 -4.04 -17.89
C GLU A 84 19.67 -3.43 -16.94
N LYS A 85 20.22 -2.28 -17.34
CA LYS A 85 21.10 -1.45 -16.51
C LYS A 85 20.38 -0.15 -16.16
N PRO A 86 20.75 0.51 -15.04
CA PRO A 86 20.26 1.85 -14.76
C PRO A 86 20.57 2.80 -15.92
N LEU A 87 19.60 3.63 -16.29
CA LEU A 87 19.77 4.75 -17.21
C LEU A 87 20.70 5.81 -16.61
N PHE A 88 20.54 6.06 -15.32
CA PHE A 88 21.38 6.95 -14.50
C PHE A 88 21.14 6.64 -13.03
N SER A 89 21.93 7.28 -12.16
CA SER A 89 21.73 7.23 -10.71
C SER A 89 21.54 8.66 -10.18
N ILE A 90 20.54 8.83 -9.32
CA ILE A 90 20.36 10.07 -8.57
C ILE A 90 21.20 9.95 -7.29
N THR A 91 22.09 10.91 -7.07
CA THR A 91 22.99 11.01 -5.92
C THR A 91 22.78 12.37 -5.25
N ALA A 92 23.39 12.59 -4.09
CA ALA A 92 23.35 13.91 -3.45
C ALA A 92 23.96 15.04 -4.32
N GLU A 93 24.85 14.70 -5.26
CA GLU A 93 25.52 15.65 -6.15
C GLU A 93 24.57 16.19 -7.25
N ASN A 94 23.58 15.38 -7.66
CA ASN A 94 22.67 15.73 -8.75
C ASN A 94 21.19 15.80 -8.33
N VAL A 95 20.87 15.58 -7.05
CA VAL A 95 19.50 15.55 -6.52
C VAL A 95 18.70 16.81 -6.87
N ALA A 96 19.35 17.97 -6.91
CA ALA A 96 18.71 19.24 -7.25
C ALA A 96 18.07 19.22 -8.65
N LYS A 97 18.67 18.50 -9.61
CA LYS A 97 18.14 18.33 -10.98
C LYS A 97 16.82 17.56 -11.01
N TYR A 98 16.62 16.64 -10.06
CA TYR A 98 15.48 15.73 -10.01
C TYR A 98 14.50 16.06 -8.89
N ALA A 99 14.68 17.17 -8.17
CA ALA A 99 13.94 17.51 -6.96
C ALA A 99 12.41 17.57 -7.14
N ALA A 100 11.93 17.89 -8.35
CA ALA A 100 10.50 17.88 -8.68
C ALA A 100 9.89 16.47 -8.76
N ASN A 101 10.72 15.45 -9.02
CA ASN A 101 10.33 14.05 -9.16
C ASN A 101 10.64 13.21 -7.90
N LEU A 102 10.94 13.86 -6.77
CA LEU A 102 11.30 13.21 -5.52
C LEU A 102 10.35 13.65 -4.40
N THR A 103 10.05 12.72 -3.49
CA THR A 103 9.31 13.02 -2.26
C THR A 103 10.18 13.77 -1.26
N GLU A 104 9.57 14.37 -0.24
CA GLU A 104 10.33 15.01 0.83
C GLU A 104 11.14 13.97 1.63
N GLY A 105 10.57 12.77 1.82
CA GLY A 105 11.29 11.61 2.37
C GLY A 105 12.53 11.24 1.58
N GLN A 106 12.44 11.16 0.24
CA GLN A 106 13.60 10.84 -0.60
C GLN A 106 14.68 11.93 -0.51
N LYS A 107 14.28 13.21 -0.53
CA LYS A 107 15.23 14.33 -0.36
C LYS A 107 15.92 14.28 1.01
N ALA A 108 15.18 13.95 2.06
CA ALA A 108 15.74 13.79 3.40
C ALA A 108 16.73 12.62 3.48
N MET A 109 16.48 11.51 2.77
CA MET A 109 17.44 10.40 2.67
C MET A 109 18.75 10.84 2.01
N PHE A 110 18.70 11.60 0.91
CA PHE A 110 19.91 12.17 0.30
C PHE A 110 20.65 13.13 1.24
N ALA A 111 19.93 13.99 1.96
CA ALA A 111 20.52 14.92 2.91
C ALA A 111 21.20 14.20 4.08
N ARG A 112 20.62 13.11 4.56
CA ARG A 112 21.14 12.34 5.69
C ARG A 112 22.29 11.41 5.31
N TYR A 113 22.25 10.82 4.11
CA TYR A 113 23.22 9.81 3.65
C TYR A 113 23.87 10.20 2.31
N PRO A 114 24.50 11.39 2.19
CA PRO A 114 24.91 11.92 0.90
C PRO A 114 26.00 11.13 0.19
N LYS A 115 26.76 10.31 0.95
CA LYS A 115 27.88 9.50 0.43
C LYS A 115 27.47 8.10 -0.01
N THR A 116 26.38 7.57 0.52
CA THR A 116 26.03 6.14 0.37
C THR A 116 24.67 5.92 -0.27
N PHE A 117 23.74 6.86 -0.11
CA PHE A 117 22.41 6.74 -0.67
C PHE A 117 22.38 7.20 -2.12
N SER A 118 21.78 6.36 -2.97
CA SER A 118 21.52 6.66 -4.36
C SER A 118 20.22 6.00 -4.80
N ILE A 119 19.60 6.56 -5.84
CA ILE A 119 18.42 6.00 -6.48
C ILE A 119 18.83 5.58 -7.90
N PRO A 120 19.04 4.28 -8.18
CA PRO A 120 19.28 3.82 -9.54
C PRO A 120 17.97 3.84 -10.33
N VAL A 121 17.94 4.61 -11.41
CA VAL A 121 16.76 4.78 -12.26
C VAL A 121 16.89 3.87 -13.48
N TYR A 122 15.90 3.03 -13.70
CA TYR A 122 15.82 2.06 -14.80
C TYR A 122 14.79 2.49 -15.85
N PRO A 123 14.81 1.87 -17.05
CA PRO A 123 13.71 1.99 -18.00
C PRO A 123 12.37 1.66 -17.33
N GLY A 124 11.35 2.49 -17.57
CA GLY A 124 10.02 2.24 -17.04
C GLY A 124 9.32 1.11 -17.81
N HIS A 125 8.52 0.28 -17.13
CA HIS A 125 7.65 -0.70 -17.79
C HIS A 125 6.21 -0.69 -17.26
N ARG A 126 5.26 -0.83 -18.20
CA ARG A 126 3.80 -0.90 -17.95
C ARG A 126 3.20 -2.05 -18.75
N ASP A 127 3.82 -3.22 -18.61
CA ASP A 127 3.56 -4.38 -19.47
C ASP A 127 2.50 -5.33 -18.95
N PHE A 128 2.25 -5.34 -17.65
CA PHE A 128 1.31 -6.28 -17.04
C PHE A 128 -0.10 -5.70 -17.00
N ARG A 129 -1.07 -6.51 -17.42
CA ARG A 129 -2.50 -6.19 -17.33
C ARG A 129 -3.19 -6.90 -16.17
N TYR A 130 -4.37 -6.37 -15.87
CA TYR A 130 -5.33 -6.99 -14.96
C TYR A 130 -6.09 -8.14 -15.64
N PRO A 131 -6.51 -9.16 -14.85
CA PRO A 131 -7.49 -10.16 -15.29
C PRO A 131 -8.82 -9.53 -15.70
N ASP A 132 -9.54 -10.18 -16.60
CA ASP A 132 -10.79 -9.65 -17.16
C ASP A 132 -11.88 -9.43 -16.10
N PHE A 133 -11.97 -10.32 -15.09
CA PHE A 133 -12.91 -10.16 -13.98
C PHE A 133 -12.66 -8.88 -13.17
N ALA A 134 -11.39 -8.49 -13.03
CA ALA A 134 -11.01 -7.29 -12.29
C ALA A 134 -11.36 -6.05 -13.10
N CYS A 135 -11.09 -6.06 -14.41
CA CYS A 135 -11.51 -4.99 -15.31
C CYS A 135 -13.05 -4.81 -15.35
N ALA A 136 -13.81 -5.91 -15.36
CA ALA A 136 -15.26 -5.87 -15.27
C ALA A 136 -15.74 -5.27 -13.93
N SER A 137 -15.13 -5.68 -12.82
CA SER A 137 -15.44 -5.16 -11.47
C SER A 137 -15.11 -3.67 -11.36
N ALA A 138 -13.96 -3.24 -11.88
CA ALA A 138 -13.57 -1.83 -11.91
C ALA A 138 -14.57 -0.98 -12.73
N LYS A 139 -15.04 -1.47 -13.88
CA LYS A 139 -16.06 -0.78 -14.67
C LYS A 139 -17.40 -0.68 -13.92
N ALA A 140 -17.84 -1.75 -13.28
CA ALA A 140 -19.05 -1.74 -12.45
C ALA A 140 -18.93 -0.76 -11.28
N ASN A 141 -17.75 -0.68 -10.66
CA ASN A 141 -17.43 0.28 -9.61
C ASN A 141 -17.45 1.72 -10.13
N ALA A 142 -16.82 2.01 -11.27
CA ALA A 142 -16.87 3.33 -11.89
C ALA A 142 -18.32 3.82 -12.16
N GLN A 143 -19.24 2.91 -12.46
CA GLN A 143 -20.64 3.21 -12.74
C GLN A 143 -21.47 3.49 -11.49
N ASN A 144 -21.16 2.82 -10.37
CA ASN A 144 -22.11 2.69 -9.26
C ASN A 144 -21.55 3.11 -7.90
N ALA A 145 -20.25 2.91 -7.68
CA ALA A 145 -19.64 3.10 -6.37
C ALA A 145 -19.70 4.55 -5.92
N VAL A 146 -20.04 4.74 -4.64
CA VAL A 146 -20.01 6.03 -3.95
C VAL A 146 -19.44 5.83 -2.55
N ILE A 147 -18.83 6.86 -1.99
CA ILE A 147 -18.48 6.85 -0.57
C ILE A 147 -19.77 6.76 0.26
N SER A 148 -19.78 5.89 1.26
CA SER A 148 -20.93 5.75 2.16
C SER A 148 -21.22 7.06 2.89
N ALA A 149 -22.47 7.27 3.30
CA ALA A 149 -22.88 8.54 3.92
C ALA A 149 -22.10 8.90 5.21
N ASP A 150 -21.61 7.90 5.93
CA ASP A 150 -20.76 8.04 7.12
C ASP A 150 -19.26 8.20 6.79
N GLY A 151 -18.88 8.07 5.51
CA GLY A 151 -17.50 8.11 5.03
C GLY A 151 -16.67 6.86 5.36
N MET A 152 -17.26 5.82 5.95
CA MET A 152 -16.54 4.65 6.49
C MET A 152 -16.59 3.41 5.59
N GLY A 153 -17.07 3.54 4.36
CA GLY A 153 -17.07 2.48 3.35
C GLY A 153 -17.34 3.01 1.94
N ALA A 154 -17.53 2.07 1.01
CA ALA A 154 -17.92 2.33 -0.38
C ALA A 154 -19.22 1.57 -0.68
N ASP A 155 -20.32 2.30 -0.81
CA ASP A 155 -21.65 1.75 -1.13
C ASP A 155 -21.78 1.50 -2.63
N ASN A 156 -22.60 0.51 -3.01
CA ASN A 156 -22.85 0.07 -4.39
C ASN A 156 -21.59 -0.39 -5.17
N ALA A 157 -20.46 -0.52 -4.49
CA ALA A 157 -19.26 -1.12 -5.05
C ALA A 157 -19.37 -2.65 -5.06
N VAL A 158 -18.56 -3.27 -5.89
CA VAL A 158 -18.41 -4.72 -6.03
C VAL A 158 -16.96 -5.14 -5.77
N LYS A 159 -16.81 -6.39 -5.35
CA LYS A 159 -15.53 -7.06 -5.09
C LYS A 159 -14.75 -7.30 -6.40
N GLY A 160 -13.44 -7.47 -6.29
CA GLY A 160 -12.55 -7.89 -7.39
C GLY A 160 -11.69 -6.81 -8.03
N ALA A 161 -11.85 -5.54 -7.65
CA ALA A 161 -11.00 -4.42 -8.08
C ALA A 161 -11.14 -3.21 -7.15
N ILE A 162 -10.39 -2.15 -7.44
CA ILE A 162 -10.53 -0.87 -6.73
C ILE A 162 -11.95 -0.29 -6.87
N PRO A 163 -12.47 0.39 -5.83
CA PRO A 163 -13.81 0.97 -5.83
C PRO A 163 -13.93 2.27 -6.65
N PHE A 164 -12.86 3.04 -6.82
CA PHE A 164 -12.96 4.36 -7.47
C PHE A 164 -11.91 4.53 -8.58
N PRO A 165 -12.17 4.07 -9.81
CA PRO A 165 -11.27 4.30 -10.95
C PRO A 165 -11.02 5.79 -11.28
N PHE A 166 -11.96 6.67 -10.91
CA PHE A 166 -11.87 8.13 -11.08
C PHE A 166 -11.96 8.83 -9.72
N PRO A 167 -10.92 8.74 -8.87
CA PRO A 167 -11.00 9.30 -7.53
C PRO A 167 -11.03 10.83 -7.59
N LYS A 168 -12.11 11.42 -7.07
CA LYS A 168 -12.38 12.85 -6.97
C LYS A 168 -12.04 13.39 -5.57
N THR A 169 -12.03 12.54 -4.56
CA THR A 169 -11.77 12.90 -3.15
C THR A 169 -10.60 12.13 -2.56
N GLY A 170 -10.06 12.62 -1.44
CA GLY A 170 -9.02 11.90 -0.70
C GLY A 170 -9.52 10.57 -0.11
N MET A 171 -10.79 10.51 0.30
CA MET A 171 -11.36 9.28 0.85
C MET A 171 -11.48 8.17 -0.20
N GLU A 172 -11.82 8.52 -1.44
CA GLU A 172 -11.84 7.55 -2.55
C GLU A 172 -10.45 6.97 -2.82
N LEU A 173 -9.39 7.79 -2.75
CA LEU A 173 -8.01 7.29 -2.83
C LEU A 173 -7.64 6.40 -1.63
N ALA A 174 -8.06 6.76 -0.42
CA ALA A 174 -7.82 5.94 0.77
C ALA A 174 -8.44 4.55 0.61
N PHE A 175 -9.68 4.46 0.12
CA PHE A 175 -10.33 3.18 -0.15
C PHE A 175 -9.74 2.42 -1.34
N ASN A 176 -9.23 3.10 -2.38
CA ASN A 176 -8.46 2.44 -3.43
C ASN A 176 -7.21 1.74 -2.89
N ASN A 177 -6.51 2.35 -1.92
CA ASN A 177 -5.37 1.73 -1.24
C ASN A 177 -5.78 0.57 -0.30
N LEU A 178 -6.97 0.62 0.29
CA LEU A 178 -7.48 -0.45 1.16
C LEU A 178 -7.99 -1.67 0.36
N PHE A 179 -8.59 -1.44 -0.81
CA PHE A 179 -9.22 -2.47 -1.63
C PHE A 179 -8.58 -2.69 -3.03
N PRO A 180 -7.24 -2.63 -3.20
CA PRO A 180 -6.63 -2.93 -4.48
C PRO A 180 -6.69 -4.43 -4.74
N LEU A 181 -6.63 -4.81 -6.02
CA LEU A 181 -6.42 -6.21 -6.37
C LEU A 181 -5.01 -6.65 -5.94
N ARG A 182 -4.98 -7.79 -5.25
CA ARG A 182 -3.83 -8.51 -4.69
C ARG A 182 -4.20 -10.00 -4.60
N SER A 183 -3.26 -10.86 -4.26
CA SER A 183 -3.53 -12.30 -4.04
C SER A 183 -4.71 -12.56 -3.11
N PHE A 184 -5.51 -13.56 -3.47
CA PHE A 184 -6.62 -14.07 -2.64
C PHE A 184 -6.08 -14.78 -1.41
N THR A 185 -5.06 -15.63 -1.55
CA THR A 185 -4.36 -16.26 -0.43
C THR A 185 -2.87 -16.03 -0.51
N GLU A 186 -2.23 -15.94 0.65
CA GLU A 186 -0.78 -15.82 0.78
C GLU A 186 -0.31 -16.60 2.00
N HIS A 187 0.71 -17.44 1.81
CA HIS A 187 1.52 -18.03 2.87
C HIS A 187 2.98 -17.64 2.66
N THR A 188 3.57 -16.98 3.64
CA THR A 188 4.96 -16.53 3.56
C THR A 188 5.62 -16.72 4.92
N LEU A 189 6.68 -17.53 4.96
CA LEU A 189 7.62 -17.50 6.07
C LEU A 189 8.57 -16.34 5.83
N ARG A 190 8.36 -15.22 6.53
CA ARG A 190 9.13 -13.99 6.32
C ARG A 190 10.05 -13.68 7.50
N ASP A 191 11.21 -13.14 7.18
CA ASP A 191 12.10 -12.46 8.10
C ASP A 191 11.79 -10.96 8.12
N ASN A 192 12.12 -10.33 9.24
CA ASN A 192 12.16 -8.89 9.40
C ASN A 192 13.49 -8.52 10.05
N ALA A 193 14.02 -7.34 9.78
CA ALA A 193 15.23 -6.85 10.40
C ALA A 193 15.08 -5.40 10.86
N TYR A 194 15.63 -5.06 12.03
CA TYR A 194 15.88 -3.68 12.42
C TYR A 194 17.37 -3.44 12.34
N VAL A 195 17.78 -2.57 11.43
CA VAL A 195 19.18 -2.15 11.28
C VAL A 195 19.33 -0.87 12.08
N MET A 196 20.20 -0.92 13.09
CA MET A 196 20.52 0.21 13.96
C MET A 196 21.47 1.18 13.24
N GLN A 197 21.60 2.39 13.80
CA GLN A 197 22.48 3.42 13.24
C GLN A 197 23.95 2.98 13.15
N ASP A 198 24.41 2.13 14.08
CA ASP A 198 25.76 1.58 14.10
C ASP A 198 25.97 0.40 13.13
N GLY A 199 24.93 0.00 12.40
CA GLY A 199 24.93 -1.12 11.46
C GLY A 199 24.61 -2.48 12.08
N SER A 200 24.50 -2.59 13.40
CA SER A 200 24.05 -3.83 14.04
C SER A 200 22.61 -4.14 13.65
N THR A 201 22.28 -5.43 13.53
CA THR A 201 20.97 -5.86 13.05
C THR A 201 20.31 -6.83 14.02
N VAL A 202 19.04 -6.57 14.35
CA VAL A 202 18.19 -7.50 15.10
C VAL A 202 17.19 -8.12 14.14
N PHE A 203 17.06 -9.45 14.17
CA PHE A 203 16.16 -10.19 13.29
C PHE A 203 14.91 -10.67 14.03
N GLY A 204 13.78 -10.61 13.32
CA GLY A 204 12.52 -11.28 13.67
C GLY A 204 12.12 -12.21 12.53
N ARG A 205 11.25 -13.18 12.84
CA ARG A 205 10.70 -14.11 11.85
C ARG A 205 9.26 -14.41 12.19
N ALA A 206 8.42 -14.47 11.18
CA ALA A 206 7.03 -14.87 11.32
C ALA A 206 6.57 -15.76 10.17
N ASP A 207 5.77 -16.77 10.50
CA ASP A 207 4.94 -17.51 9.56
C ASP A 207 3.65 -16.71 9.37
N ASN A 208 3.48 -16.12 8.19
CA ASN A 208 2.36 -15.26 7.85
C ASN A 208 1.42 -15.98 6.90
N ARG A 209 0.14 -15.99 7.24
CA ARG A 209 -0.95 -16.47 6.37
C ARG A 209 -2.00 -15.39 6.26
N SER A 210 -2.54 -15.17 5.07
CA SER A 210 -3.61 -14.21 4.89
C SER A 210 -4.55 -14.57 3.75
N MET A 211 -5.80 -14.16 3.91
CA MET A 211 -6.83 -14.22 2.87
C MET A 211 -7.36 -12.81 2.59
N SER A 212 -7.34 -12.40 1.32
CA SER A 212 -8.00 -11.18 0.83
C SER A 212 -9.33 -11.57 0.19
N LEU A 213 -10.38 -11.69 1.01
CA LEU A 213 -11.67 -12.26 0.60
C LEU A 213 -12.37 -11.50 -0.53
N LEU A 214 -11.98 -10.24 -0.77
CA LEU A 214 -12.46 -9.41 -1.88
C LEU A 214 -11.89 -9.81 -3.25
N ASN A 215 -10.82 -10.60 -3.28
CA ASN A 215 -9.98 -10.77 -4.46
C ASN A 215 -10.01 -12.19 -5.04
N SER A 216 -10.89 -13.05 -4.54
CA SER A 216 -11.17 -14.33 -5.21
C SER A 216 -11.93 -14.07 -6.52
N PRO A 217 -11.53 -14.68 -7.64
CA PRO A 217 -12.29 -14.61 -8.89
C PRO A 217 -13.76 -15.01 -8.74
N GLU A 218 -14.07 -15.95 -7.84
CA GLU A 218 -15.44 -16.44 -7.57
C GLU A 218 -16.32 -15.41 -6.84
N GLN A 219 -15.71 -14.39 -6.23
CA GLN A 219 -16.39 -13.33 -5.50
C GLN A 219 -16.47 -12.03 -6.31
N ALA A 220 -15.74 -11.93 -7.42
CA ALA A 220 -15.74 -10.75 -8.27
C ALA A 220 -17.16 -10.38 -8.73
N GLY A 221 -17.48 -9.08 -8.77
CA GLY A 221 -18.79 -8.58 -9.15
C GLY A 221 -19.89 -8.72 -8.08
N LYS A 222 -19.66 -9.42 -6.97
CA LYS A 222 -20.59 -9.45 -5.83
C LYS A 222 -20.48 -8.15 -5.01
N PRO A 223 -21.53 -7.77 -4.25
CA PRO A 223 -21.50 -6.56 -3.41
C PRO A 223 -20.27 -6.52 -2.49
N LEU A 224 -19.67 -5.33 -2.39
CA LEU A 224 -18.53 -5.04 -1.53
C LEU A 224 -18.99 -4.95 -0.07
N GLU A 225 -19.19 -6.10 0.57
CA GLU A 225 -19.71 -6.21 1.93
C GLU A 225 -19.01 -7.32 2.74
N GLY A 226 -19.16 -7.22 4.06
CA GLY A 226 -18.70 -8.21 5.03
C GLY A 226 -17.22 -8.04 5.38
N THR A 227 -16.47 -9.14 5.31
CA THR A 227 -15.05 -9.17 5.69
C THR A 227 -14.16 -8.97 4.48
N MET A 228 -13.25 -7.99 4.57
CA MET A 228 -12.29 -7.73 3.49
C MET A 228 -11.10 -8.68 3.54
N ALA A 229 -10.60 -8.99 4.73
CA ALA A 229 -9.38 -9.75 4.90
C ALA A 229 -9.34 -10.49 6.24
N GLN A 230 -8.58 -11.58 6.25
CA GLN A 230 -8.23 -12.33 7.45
C GLN A 230 -6.72 -12.57 7.43
N GLY A 231 -6.07 -12.43 8.58
CA GLY A 231 -4.63 -12.62 8.73
C GLY A 231 -4.32 -13.50 9.93
N MET A 232 -3.27 -14.28 9.84
CA MET A 232 -2.65 -15.00 10.95
C MET A 232 -1.14 -14.77 10.88
N ASN A 233 -0.54 -14.37 11.99
CA ASN A 233 0.89 -14.21 12.12
C ASN A 233 1.39 -15.02 13.32
N ALA A 234 2.24 -16.01 13.07
CA ALA A 234 2.86 -16.81 14.11
C ALA A 234 4.35 -16.47 14.23
N VAL A 235 4.75 -15.92 15.38
CA VAL A 235 6.12 -15.51 15.67
C VAL A 235 7.02 -16.73 15.80
N LYS A 236 8.12 -16.72 15.06
CA LYS A 236 9.17 -17.75 15.08
C LYS A 236 10.47 -17.24 15.69
N LEU A 237 10.77 -15.94 15.56
CA LEU A 237 11.88 -15.24 16.21
C LEU A 237 11.45 -13.83 16.62
N PRO A 238 12.00 -13.29 17.72
CA PRO A 238 13.03 -13.88 18.61
C PRO A 238 12.48 -15.02 19.49
N GLU A 239 13.37 -15.86 20.05
CA GLU A 239 12.98 -17.06 20.82
C GLU A 239 12.07 -16.70 22.03
N ARG A 240 12.25 -15.53 22.65
CA ARG A 240 11.41 -15.05 23.76
C ARG A 240 9.93 -14.87 23.39
N GLU A 241 9.64 -14.51 22.14
CA GLU A 241 8.28 -14.25 21.65
C GLU A 241 7.74 -15.41 20.79
N LYS A 242 8.57 -16.43 20.55
CA LYS A 242 8.23 -17.57 19.69
C LYS A 242 7.01 -18.31 20.21
N GLY A 243 6.14 -18.71 19.27
CA GLY A 243 4.87 -19.35 19.58
C GLY A 243 3.74 -18.36 19.84
N GLY A 244 4.03 -17.05 19.96
CA GLY A 244 3.00 -16.02 19.89
C GLY A 244 2.27 -16.07 18.54
N VAL A 245 0.94 -16.06 18.57
CA VAL A 245 0.12 -16.03 17.35
C VAL A 245 -0.85 -14.87 17.44
N SER A 246 -0.97 -14.08 16.39
CA SER A 246 -2.05 -13.12 16.23
C SER A 246 -2.92 -13.47 15.05
N VAL A 247 -4.23 -13.24 15.18
CA VAL A 247 -5.20 -13.35 14.09
C VAL A 247 -5.97 -12.06 14.01
N SER A 248 -6.21 -11.58 12.79
CA SER A 248 -7.06 -10.41 12.53
C SER A 248 -8.14 -10.73 11.52
N ARG A 249 -9.25 -9.99 11.64
CA ARG A 249 -10.37 -9.98 10.70
C ARG A 249 -10.76 -8.52 10.45
N GLU A 250 -10.67 -8.13 9.19
CA GLU A 250 -10.86 -6.76 8.73
C GLU A 250 -12.26 -6.58 8.13
N PRO A 251 -13.05 -5.58 8.54
CA PRO A 251 -14.32 -5.27 7.92
C PRO A 251 -14.13 -4.52 6.60
N VAL A 252 -15.13 -4.59 5.74
CA VAL A 252 -15.22 -3.72 4.56
C VAL A 252 -15.67 -2.30 4.93
N ASN A 253 -16.63 -2.18 5.84
CA ASN A 253 -17.16 -0.89 6.29
C ASN A 253 -16.85 -0.70 7.79
N PHE A 254 -16.09 0.34 8.11
CA PHE A 254 -15.59 0.62 9.46
C PHE A 254 -16.63 1.31 10.37
N GLY A 255 -17.75 1.77 9.82
CA GLY A 255 -18.88 2.32 10.57
C GLY A 255 -19.90 1.26 11.00
N LYS A 256 -20.03 0.19 10.20
CA LYS A 256 -20.95 -0.93 10.47
C LYS A 256 -20.32 -2.04 11.30
N ASP A 257 -19.06 -2.37 11.00
CA ASP A 257 -18.32 -3.46 11.64
C ASP A 257 -16.98 -2.97 12.20
N LYS A 258 -16.41 -3.74 13.13
CA LYS A 258 -15.10 -3.43 13.73
C LYS A 258 -14.05 -4.43 13.27
N ARG A 259 -12.80 -3.97 13.22
CA ARG A 259 -11.64 -4.86 13.18
C ARG A 259 -11.66 -5.76 14.42
N LEU A 260 -11.53 -7.05 14.20
CA LEU A 260 -11.41 -8.04 15.28
C LEU A 260 -9.99 -8.59 15.28
N GLY A 261 -9.41 -8.70 16.47
CA GLY A 261 -8.07 -9.24 16.67
C GLY A 261 -8.05 -10.20 17.85
N TRP A 262 -7.26 -11.26 17.74
CA TRP A 262 -6.95 -12.18 18.84
C TRP A 262 -5.45 -12.41 18.90
N SER A 263 -4.92 -12.57 20.10
CA SER A 263 -3.54 -12.99 20.32
C SER A 263 -3.49 -14.17 21.28
N TYR A 264 -2.69 -15.17 20.91
CA TYR A 264 -2.24 -16.24 21.77
C TYR A 264 -0.91 -15.87 22.41
N ASP A 265 -0.86 -15.97 23.74
CA ASP A 265 0.35 -15.83 24.54
C ASP A 265 0.85 -17.23 24.96
N PRO A 266 2.05 -17.65 24.52
CA PRO A 266 2.60 -18.97 24.84
C PRO A 266 2.94 -19.14 26.32
N GLY A 267 3.26 -18.04 27.02
CA GLY A 267 3.61 -18.08 28.44
C GLY A 267 2.41 -18.39 29.32
N THR A 268 1.25 -17.80 29.01
CA THR A 268 -0.01 -18.07 29.74
C THR A 268 -0.89 -19.14 29.07
N ARG A 269 -0.54 -19.56 27.84
CA ARG A 269 -1.30 -20.49 26.98
C ARG A 269 -2.76 -20.07 26.79
N ARG A 270 -3.01 -18.77 26.67
CA ARG A 270 -4.36 -18.20 26.54
C ARG A 270 -4.47 -17.41 25.25
N VAL A 271 -5.63 -17.56 24.60
CA VAL A 271 -6.07 -16.65 23.54
C VAL A 271 -6.87 -15.52 24.19
N ARG A 272 -6.54 -14.29 23.84
CA ARG A 272 -7.26 -13.08 24.25
C ARG A 272 -7.68 -12.31 23.02
N GLN A 273 -8.91 -11.80 23.03
CA GLN A 273 -9.28 -10.76 22.08
C GLN A 273 -8.46 -9.50 22.38
N ILE A 274 -8.07 -8.78 21.35
CA ILE A 274 -7.35 -7.51 21.44
C ILE A 274 -8.34 -6.40 21.10
N PRO A 275 -8.96 -5.74 22.10
CA PRO A 275 -9.80 -4.58 21.85
C PRO A 275 -8.96 -3.49 21.16
N GLU A 276 -9.57 -2.78 20.21
CA GLU A 276 -8.95 -1.63 19.54
C GLU A 276 -7.59 -1.92 18.87
N TYR A 277 -7.34 -3.17 18.44
CA TYR A 277 -6.14 -3.54 17.69
C TYR A 277 -6.03 -2.68 16.42
N GLY A 278 -5.05 -1.78 16.33
CA GLY A 278 -4.91 -0.90 15.17
C GLY A 278 -4.18 0.41 15.45
N PHE A 279 -4.25 1.31 14.48
CA PHE A 279 -3.69 2.66 14.55
C PHE A 279 -2.20 2.67 14.90
N ASP A 280 -1.80 3.55 15.82
CA ASP A 280 -0.43 3.80 16.26
C ASP A 280 0.12 2.79 17.26
N GLN A 281 -0.62 1.72 17.56
CA GLN A 281 -0.10 0.65 18.39
C GLN A 281 1.10 -0.02 17.71
N PRO A 282 2.16 -0.36 18.46
CA PRO A 282 3.31 -1.08 17.91
C PRO A 282 2.90 -2.42 17.32
N MET A 283 3.41 -2.76 16.13
CA MET A 283 3.19 -4.07 15.52
C MET A 283 3.96 -5.16 16.28
N GLY A 284 3.31 -6.27 16.63
CA GLY A 284 3.95 -7.38 17.35
C GLY A 284 4.99 -8.16 16.54
N GLY A 285 5.78 -9.02 17.20
CA GLY A 285 6.76 -9.91 16.57
C GLY A 285 8.19 -9.35 16.54
N GLY A 286 8.67 -8.84 17.68
CA GLY A 286 10.01 -8.29 17.87
C GLY A 286 10.27 -7.02 17.05
N VAL A 287 10.98 -7.17 15.93
CA VAL A 287 11.42 -6.09 15.02
C VAL A 287 10.26 -5.21 14.53
N GLY A 288 9.06 -5.80 14.39
CA GLY A 288 7.85 -5.10 13.97
C GLY A 288 7.44 -3.93 14.87
N ALA A 289 7.87 -3.92 16.15
CA ALA A 289 7.46 -2.91 17.13
C ALA A 289 7.97 -1.48 16.80
N LYS A 290 8.85 -1.35 15.79
CA LYS A 290 9.30 -0.07 15.24
C LYS A 290 8.40 0.48 14.13
N MET A 291 7.35 -0.26 13.76
CA MET A 291 6.24 0.15 12.90
C MET A 291 4.94 0.15 13.72
N THR A 292 3.96 0.94 13.29
CA THR A 292 2.60 0.87 13.81
C THR A 292 1.79 -0.19 13.05
N ILE A 293 0.75 -0.75 13.67
CA ILE A 293 -0.13 -1.73 13.03
C ILE A 293 -0.71 -1.17 11.72
N ASP A 294 -1.10 0.10 11.72
CA ASP A 294 -1.68 0.75 10.55
C ASP A 294 -0.66 1.24 9.52
N SER A 295 0.64 1.01 9.73
CA SER A 295 1.68 1.27 8.73
C SER A 295 1.99 0.04 7.87
N ASP A 296 1.46 -1.15 8.16
CA ASP A 296 1.57 -2.27 7.22
C ASP A 296 0.88 -1.90 5.90
N ARG A 297 1.59 -2.12 4.78
CA ARG A 297 1.25 -1.58 3.46
C ARG A 297 1.12 -0.03 3.42
N LEU A 298 1.93 0.67 4.23
CA LEU A 298 2.01 2.13 4.38
C LEU A 298 0.76 2.82 4.98
N PHE A 299 -0.42 2.28 4.73
CA PHE A 299 -1.64 2.58 5.45
C PHE A 299 -2.61 1.39 5.37
N ASN A 300 -3.20 1.00 6.51
CA ASN A 300 -4.32 0.06 6.54
C ASN A 300 -5.32 0.41 7.66
N GLY A 301 -6.48 -0.24 7.62
CA GLY A 301 -7.50 -0.11 8.66
C GLY A 301 -8.39 1.12 8.50
N SER A 302 -9.03 1.52 9.61
CA SER A 302 -10.05 2.56 9.63
C SER A 302 -9.50 3.93 9.24
N PRO A 303 -10.11 4.64 8.26
CA PRO A 303 -9.69 5.99 7.89
C PRO A 303 -10.17 7.07 8.87
N GLU A 304 -10.85 6.69 9.96
CA GLU A 304 -11.61 7.61 10.82
C GLU A 304 -10.79 8.73 11.49
N ARG A 305 -9.51 8.47 11.79
CA ARG A 305 -8.65 9.41 12.54
C ARG A 305 -8.10 10.55 11.68
N TYR A 306 -8.22 10.48 10.35
CA TYR A 306 -7.56 11.41 9.43
C TYR A 306 -8.55 12.16 8.54
N ASN A 307 -8.21 13.41 8.25
CA ASN A 307 -8.76 14.18 7.14
C ASN A 307 -7.96 13.86 5.88
N TRP A 308 -8.65 13.48 4.80
CA TRP A 308 -8.03 12.96 3.59
C TRP A 308 -8.16 13.95 2.43
N LYS A 309 -7.04 14.28 1.80
CA LYS A 309 -7.00 15.21 0.66
C LYS A 309 -6.29 14.59 -0.53
N ASN A 310 -6.97 14.58 -1.68
CA ASN A 310 -6.36 14.28 -2.97
C ASN A 310 -5.58 15.51 -3.44
N LEU A 311 -4.26 15.40 -3.56
CA LEU A 311 -3.37 16.47 -4.04
C LEU A 311 -3.09 16.35 -5.55
N GLY A 312 -3.81 15.49 -6.25
CA GLY A 312 -3.68 15.25 -7.68
C GLY A 312 -2.59 14.25 -8.03
N LYS A 313 -2.26 14.19 -9.33
CA LYS A 313 -1.22 13.31 -9.85
C LYS A 313 0.14 14.01 -9.93
N LYS A 314 1.21 13.25 -9.76
CA LYS A 314 2.60 13.67 -10.01
C LYS A 314 3.39 12.56 -10.68
N GLU A 315 4.46 12.92 -11.36
CA GLU A 315 5.47 11.97 -11.85
C GLU A 315 6.66 11.97 -10.92
N ILE A 316 6.92 10.85 -10.27
CA ILE A 316 8.02 10.70 -9.32
C ILE A 316 8.76 9.38 -9.52
N TYR A 317 9.99 9.29 -9.03
CA TYR A 317 10.74 8.04 -9.02
C TYR A 317 10.27 7.17 -7.84
N ILE A 318 9.67 6.02 -8.13
CA ILE A 318 9.22 5.05 -7.11
C ILE A 318 9.83 3.67 -7.38
N PRO A 319 9.92 2.79 -6.36
CA PRO A 319 10.19 1.39 -6.58
C PRO A 319 9.09 0.75 -7.43
N ALA A 320 9.45 0.19 -8.58
CA ALA A 320 8.51 -0.48 -9.48
C ALA A 320 9.24 -1.62 -10.20
N ASN A 321 8.49 -2.68 -10.56
CA ASN A 321 9.04 -3.89 -11.16
C ASN A 321 10.26 -4.42 -10.39
N ALA A 322 10.21 -4.33 -9.06
CA ALA A 322 11.39 -4.48 -8.20
C ALA A 322 11.75 -5.95 -7.93
N TYR A 323 11.84 -6.79 -8.96
CA TYR A 323 12.11 -8.22 -8.82
C TYR A 323 13.52 -8.51 -8.27
N LYS A 324 14.52 -7.71 -8.67
CA LYS A 324 15.93 -7.91 -8.32
C LYS A 324 16.19 -8.10 -6.83
N ILE A 325 15.54 -7.29 -5.99
CA ILE A 325 15.69 -7.37 -4.53
C ILE A 325 15.13 -8.68 -3.95
N HIS A 326 14.22 -9.38 -4.62
CA HIS A 326 13.54 -10.58 -4.12
C HIS A 326 14.20 -11.89 -4.56
N ALA A 327 15.25 -11.83 -5.37
CA ALA A 327 15.96 -13.02 -5.84
C ALA A 327 16.57 -13.81 -4.67
N ASN A 328 16.57 -15.13 -4.77
CA ASN A 328 17.16 -16.04 -3.76
C ASN A 328 18.70 -15.99 -3.68
N THR A 329 19.33 -15.27 -4.61
CA THR A 329 20.76 -15.00 -4.64
C THR A 329 21.14 -13.79 -3.77
N VAL A 330 20.19 -12.93 -3.42
CA VAL A 330 20.42 -11.76 -2.56
C VAL A 330 20.63 -12.21 -1.11
N LYS A 331 21.73 -11.79 -0.51
CA LYS A 331 22.04 -12.06 0.90
C LYS A 331 21.65 -10.88 1.77
N TYR A 332 21.19 -11.15 2.99
CA TYR A 332 20.82 -10.09 3.94
C TYR A 332 22.01 -9.21 4.31
N ALA A 333 23.21 -9.79 4.43
CA ALA A 333 24.44 -9.04 4.69
C ALA A 333 24.79 -8.04 3.57
N ASP A 334 24.37 -8.31 2.33
CA ASP A 334 24.60 -7.44 1.19
C ASP A 334 23.48 -6.42 0.99
N LEU A 335 22.25 -6.80 1.32
CA LEU A 335 21.07 -5.94 1.19
C LEU A 335 20.96 -4.93 2.35
N LEU A 336 21.23 -5.34 3.58
CA LEU A 336 21.02 -4.55 4.78
C LEU A 336 22.32 -3.84 5.16
N LYS A 337 22.42 -2.55 4.82
CA LYS A 337 23.59 -1.70 5.10
C LYS A 337 23.22 -0.63 6.13
N PRO A 338 24.18 -0.04 6.85
CA PRO A 338 23.88 1.07 7.77
C PRO A 338 23.11 2.21 7.07
N GLY A 339 22.05 2.69 7.70
CA GLY A 339 21.26 3.84 7.25
C GLY A 339 20.21 3.57 6.16
N HIS A 340 20.48 2.67 5.21
CA HIS A 340 19.53 2.32 4.15
C HIS A 340 19.84 0.97 3.49
N ALA A 341 18.84 0.40 2.79
CA ALA A 341 19.07 -0.76 1.93
C ALA A 341 20.11 -0.47 0.84
N ASN A 342 20.91 -1.46 0.45
CA ASN A 342 21.91 -1.31 -0.60
C ASN A 342 21.24 -0.92 -1.94
N PRO A 343 21.54 0.27 -2.51
CA PRO A 343 20.95 0.72 -3.76
C PRO A 343 21.16 -0.24 -4.93
N GLU A 344 22.21 -1.07 -4.93
CA GLU A 344 22.48 -2.03 -6.01
C GLU A 344 21.34 -3.03 -6.25
N TYR A 345 20.54 -3.35 -5.22
CA TYR A 345 19.39 -4.24 -5.36
C TYR A 345 18.08 -3.51 -5.67
N MET A 346 18.09 -2.19 -5.60
CA MET A 346 16.90 -1.37 -5.79
C MET A 346 16.67 -1.10 -7.28
N ARG A 347 15.40 -0.99 -7.66
CA ARG A 347 14.97 -0.57 -9.00
C ARG A 347 13.94 0.53 -8.84
N TYR A 348 14.26 1.72 -9.33
CA TYR A 348 13.30 2.82 -9.42
C TYR A 348 12.97 3.11 -10.87
N GLU A 349 11.70 3.45 -11.11
CA GLU A 349 11.21 3.89 -12.41
C GLU A 349 10.47 5.21 -12.23
N LEU A 350 10.44 6.04 -13.28
CA LEU A 350 9.57 7.21 -13.29
C LEU A 350 8.13 6.72 -13.50
N ARG A 351 7.25 7.05 -12.54
CA ARG A 351 5.85 6.60 -12.53
C ARG A 351 4.93 7.77 -12.24
N ARG A 352 3.71 7.73 -12.78
CA ARG A 352 2.63 8.59 -12.32
C ARG A 352 2.03 8.01 -11.04
N VAL A 353 1.84 8.88 -10.05
CA VAL A 353 1.24 8.51 -8.76
C VAL A 353 0.15 9.50 -8.40
N TRP A 354 -0.84 9.05 -7.66
CA TRP A 354 -1.71 9.91 -6.88
C TRP A 354 -1.02 10.30 -5.57
N VAL A 355 -1.13 11.56 -5.20
CA VAL A 355 -0.60 12.07 -3.93
C VAL A 355 -1.76 12.25 -2.95
N LEU A 356 -1.78 11.44 -1.90
CA LEU A 356 -2.83 11.43 -0.87
C LEU A 356 -2.27 11.95 0.45
N GLU A 357 -2.80 13.07 0.93
CA GLU A 357 -2.46 13.60 2.25
C GLU A 357 -3.50 13.17 3.30
N ALA A 358 -3.01 12.69 4.44
CA ALA A 358 -3.80 12.32 5.60
C ALA A 358 -3.34 13.18 6.79
N THR A 359 -4.18 14.11 7.25
CA THR A 359 -3.87 14.98 8.40
C THR A 359 -4.70 14.57 9.61
N LEU A 360 -4.08 14.36 10.76
CA LEU A 360 -4.76 13.89 11.97
C LEU A 360 -5.88 14.86 12.35
N LYS A 361 -7.07 14.32 12.61
CA LYS A 361 -8.22 15.11 13.06
C LYS A 361 -7.98 15.66 14.47
N GLU A 362 -8.57 16.81 14.73
CA GLU A 362 -8.62 17.37 16.08
C GLU A 362 -9.29 16.37 17.06
N GLY A 363 -8.78 16.31 18.29
CA GLY A 363 -9.26 15.41 19.34
C GLY A 363 -8.74 13.97 19.25
N TYR A 364 -8.17 13.55 18.12
CA TYR A 364 -7.53 12.25 18.00
C TYR A 364 -6.06 12.27 18.41
N ARG A 365 -5.58 11.14 18.96
CA ARG A 365 -4.16 10.90 19.22
C ARG A 365 -3.62 9.88 18.22
N HIS A 366 -2.44 10.18 17.70
CA HIS A 366 -1.68 9.29 16.83
C HIS A 366 -0.21 9.73 16.81
N LEU A 367 0.72 8.79 16.69
CA LEU A 367 2.15 9.06 16.52
C LEU A 367 2.44 9.96 15.29
N TYR A 368 1.87 9.62 14.14
CA TYR A 368 1.91 10.44 12.94
C TYR A 368 0.78 11.49 12.90
N GLY A 369 1.15 12.76 13.01
CA GLY A 369 0.24 13.90 12.84
C GLY A 369 -0.15 14.15 11.38
N LYS A 370 0.68 13.72 10.43
CA LYS A 370 0.37 13.73 9.00
C LYS A 370 1.07 12.58 8.27
N ARG A 371 0.45 12.06 7.22
CA ARG A 371 1.07 11.17 6.23
C ARG A 371 0.86 11.71 4.83
N VAL A 372 1.83 11.54 3.96
CA VAL A 372 1.67 11.75 2.52
C VAL A 372 1.96 10.43 1.83
N LEU A 373 0.93 9.79 1.28
CA LEU A 373 1.01 8.52 0.56
C LEU A 373 1.09 8.77 -0.94
N PHE A 374 1.90 7.96 -1.61
CA PHE A 374 2.08 7.99 -3.06
C PHE A 374 1.57 6.67 -3.65
N LEU A 375 0.39 6.72 -4.26
CA LEU A 375 -0.30 5.55 -4.81
C LEU A 375 0.02 5.42 -6.30
N ASP A 376 0.59 4.30 -6.75
CA ASP A 376 0.84 4.07 -8.18
C ASP A 376 -0.51 4.07 -8.92
N GLU A 377 -0.64 4.93 -9.94
CA GLU A 377 -1.90 5.06 -10.68
C GLU A 377 -2.31 3.75 -11.35
N ASP A 378 -1.36 2.90 -11.72
CA ASP A 378 -1.60 1.62 -12.39
C ASP A 378 -2.02 0.52 -11.44
N THR A 379 -1.98 0.75 -10.12
CA THR A 379 -2.23 -0.33 -9.17
C THR A 379 -3.17 -0.01 -8.03
N GLY A 380 -3.28 1.28 -7.67
CA GLY A 380 -4.01 1.72 -6.48
C GLY A 380 -3.29 1.43 -5.16
N HIS A 381 -2.16 0.74 -5.17
CA HIS A 381 -1.34 0.52 -3.98
C HIS A 381 -0.52 1.76 -3.64
N ALA A 382 -0.46 2.13 -2.36
CA ALA A 382 0.60 3.00 -1.87
C ALA A 382 1.95 2.30 -2.02
N VAL A 383 2.90 2.97 -2.67
CA VAL A 383 4.26 2.44 -2.91
C VAL A 383 5.30 3.15 -2.04
N MET A 384 5.05 4.40 -1.69
CA MET A 384 5.86 5.17 -0.72
C MET A 384 4.97 6.01 0.19
N SER A 385 5.49 6.35 1.37
CA SER A 385 4.84 7.28 2.30
C SER A 385 5.86 8.10 3.09
N ASP A 386 5.59 9.39 3.23
CA ASP A 386 6.31 10.31 4.10
C ASP A 386 5.48 10.53 5.38
N PHE A 387 6.04 10.17 6.54
CA PHE A 387 5.37 10.25 7.83
C PHE A 387 5.88 11.43 8.64
N TYR A 388 4.98 12.27 9.15
CA TYR A 388 5.31 13.45 9.93
C TYR A 388 4.83 13.30 11.38
N ASP A 389 5.65 13.74 12.34
CA ASP A 389 5.27 13.79 13.75
C ASP A 389 4.17 14.84 14.01
N THR A 390 3.63 14.87 15.23
CA THR A 390 2.58 15.82 15.62
C THR A 390 3.04 17.29 15.69
N ARG A 391 4.34 17.56 15.56
CA ARG A 391 4.92 18.90 15.44
C ARG A 391 5.17 19.30 13.98
N GLY A 392 4.86 18.44 13.03
CA GLY A 392 5.03 18.67 11.60
C GLY A 392 6.41 18.34 11.06
N ASN A 393 7.30 17.71 11.85
CA ASN A 393 8.61 17.28 11.37
C ASN A 393 8.49 15.97 10.60
N LEU A 394 9.17 15.87 9.46
CA LEU A 394 9.32 14.61 8.74
C LEU A 394 10.12 13.62 9.60
N TRP A 395 9.50 12.50 9.97
CA TRP A 395 10.06 11.52 10.89
C TRP A 395 10.45 10.22 10.20
N GLN A 396 9.60 9.67 9.34
CA GLN A 396 9.91 8.41 8.65
C GLN A 396 9.64 8.50 7.15
N GLN A 397 10.41 7.73 6.39
CA GLN A 397 10.17 7.46 4.98
C GLN A 397 9.96 5.96 4.79
N GLY A 398 8.79 5.60 4.31
CA GLY A 398 8.41 4.21 4.02
C GLY A 398 8.36 3.96 2.52
N LEU A 399 8.80 2.78 2.09
CA LEU A 399 8.66 2.31 0.72
C LEU A 399 8.43 0.80 0.66
N ILE A 400 7.75 0.36 -0.39
CA ILE A 400 7.51 -1.06 -0.68
C ILE A 400 8.01 -1.37 -2.08
N ASN A 401 8.82 -2.42 -2.20
CA ASN A 401 9.30 -2.91 -3.48
C ASN A 401 8.25 -3.85 -4.07
N TYR A 402 7.34 -3.30 -4.86
CA TYR A 402 6.32 -4.07 -5.57
C TYR A 402 6.89 -4.76 -6.81
N TYR A 403 6.40 -5.97 -7.06
CA TYR A 403 6.62 -6.73 -8.28
C TYR A 403 5.31 -7.38 -8.73
N TYR A 404 5.17 -7.72 -10.01
CA TYR A 404 4.01 -8.45 -10.48
C TYR A 404 4.19 -9.94 -10.21
N ALA A 405 3.30 -10.54 -9.44
CA ALA A 405 3.36 -11.95 -9.09
C ALA A 405 2.52 -12.77 -10.09
N PHE A 406 3.21 -13.55 -10.93
CA PHE A 406 2.61 -14.28 -12.06
C PHE A 406 1.50 -15.26 -11.65
N ASP A 407 1.65 -15.94 -10.52
CA ASP A 407 0.66 -16.90 -10.01
C ASP A 407 -0.58 -16.24 -9.40
N SER A 408 -0.48 -14.98 -8.99
CA SER A 408 -1.63 -14.21 -8.48
C SER A 408 -2.29 -13.34 -9.54
N ASN A 409 -1.64 -13.12 -10.68
CA ASN A 409 -2.01 -12.13 -11.70
C ASN A 409 -2.25 -10.73 -11.10
N ALA A 410 -1.46 -10.35 -10.10
CA ALA A 410 -1.59 -9.11 -9.36
C ALA A 410 -0.22 -8.62 -8.84
N TRP A 411 -0.17 -7.38 -8.42
CA TRP A 411 1.02 -6.78 -7.81
C TRP A 411 1.16 -7.25 -6.35
N HIS A 412 2.31 -7.86 -6.03
CA HIS A 412 2.62 -8.35 -4.69
C HIS A 412 3.51 -7.35 -3.94
N ALA A 413 3.19 -7.16 -2.66
CA ALA A 413 3.96 -6.31 -1.77
C ALA A 413 5.15 -7.10 -1.22
N GLY A 414 6.31 -6.96 -1.88
CA GLY A 414 7.53 -7.62 -1.47
C GLY A 414 8.21 -6.95 -0.27
N THR A 415 9.54 -7.02 -0.24
CA THR A 415 10.36 -6.37 0.79
C THR A 415 10.10 -4.86 0.87
N ALA A 416 9.90 -4.36 2.08
CA ALA A 416 9.64 -2.96 2.38
C ALA A 416 10.68 -2.40 3.35
N PHE A 417 10.89 -1.08 3.29
CA PHE A 417 11.81 -0.37 4.19
C PHE A 417 11.12 0.83 4.82
N TYR A 418 11.30 0.99 6.12
CA TYR A 418 10.78 2.12 6.91
C TYR A 418 11.96 2.78 7.63
N HIS A 419 12.46 3.87 7.05
CA HIS A 419 13.62 4.60 7.54
C HIS A 419 13.22 5.61 8.60
N ASP A 420 13.84 5.55 9.78
CA ASP A 420 13.75 6.59 10.80
C ASP A 420 14.75 7.70 10.47
N LEU A 421 14.22 8.82 9.98
CA LEU A 421 15.01 9.98 9.56
C LEU A 421 15.56 10.78 10.74
N VAL A 422 15.09 10.50 11.97
CA VAL A 422 15.59 11.11 13.21
C VAL A 422 16.65 10.21 13.83
N GLY A 423 16.26 8.97 14.17
CA GLY A 423 17.10 7.98 14.84
C GLY A 423 18.16 7.31 13.95
N GLY A 424 18.00 7.32 12.62
CA GLY A 424 18.96 6.79 11.65
C GLY A 424 18.96 5.27 11.48
N GLY A 425 18.18 4.53 12.27
CA GLY A 425 17.90 3.12 12.00
C GLY A 425 16.76 2.94 11.00
N TYR A 426 16.53 1.71 10.55
CA TYR A 426 15.38 1.40 9.70
C TYR A 426 14.90 -0.04 9.87
N VAL A 427 13.62 -0.26 9.57
CA VAL A 427 13.02 -1.59 9.52
C VAL A 427 13.07 -2.08 8.08
N ALA A 428 13.59 -3.29 7.88
CA ALA A 428 13.38 -4.09 6.68
C ALA A 428 12.30 -5.14 6.97
N TYR A 429 11.19 -5.06 6.25
CA TYR A 429 9.99 -5.87 6.46
C TYR A 429 9.73 -6.75 5.24
N ASN A 430 9.10 -7.93 5.44
CA ASN A 430 8.85 -8.91 4.37
C ASN A 430 10.14 -9.35 3.66
N LEU A 431 11.19 -9.69 4.42
CA LEU A 431 12.38 -10.33 3.86
C LEU A 431 12.10 -11.81 3.64
N PHE A 432 12.47 -12.33 2.47
CA PHE A 432 12.33 -13.75 2.15
C PHE A 432 13.45 -14.29 1.25
N GLN A 433 14.40 -13.44 0.87
CA GLN A 433 15.52 -13.75 -0.04
C GLN A 433 16.31 -14.98 0.40
N GLU A 434 16.58 -15.13 1.70
CA GLU A 434 17.31 -16.27 2.27
C GLU A 434 16.40 -17.40 2.79
N ARG A 435 15.09 -17.36 2.47
CA ARG A 435 14.16 -18.43 2.80
C ARG A 435 14.20 -19.49 1.70
N PRO A 436 13.87 -20.76 2.00
CA PRO A 436 13.82 -21.82 0.98
C PRO A 436 12.75 -21.59 -0.09
N LYS A 437 11.73 -20.78 0.23
CA LYS A 437 10.60 -20.44 -0.63
C LYS A 437 10.31 -18.94 -0.52
N GLY A 438 9.94 -18.34 -1.64
CA GLY A 438 9.24 -17.06 -1.65
C GLY A 438 7.78 -17.21 -1.22
N PRO A 439 6.98 -16.13 -1.32
CA PRO A 439 5.55 -16.16 -1.04
C PRO A 439 4.82 -17.24 -1.85
N VAL A 440 3.99 -18.04 -1.18
CA VAL A 440 3.10 -19.01 -1.81
C VAL A 440 1.72 -18.35 -1.98
N LEU A 441 1.38 -18.01 -3.22
CA LEU A 441 0.19 -17.21 -3.52
C LEU A 441 -0.89 -18.07 -4.20
N ASN A 442 -2.16 -17.86 -3.85
CA ASN A 442 -3.34 -18.47 -4.49
C ASN A 442 -3.30 -20.00 -4.62
N LYS A 443 -2.62 -20.70 -3.70
CA LYS A 443 -2.44 -22.16 -3.76
C LYS A 443 -3.74 -22.97 -3.59
N GLY A 444 -4.80 -22.36 -3.07
CA GLY A 444 -6.10 -23.02 -2.87
C GLY A 444 -6.18 -23.92 -1.62
N ASP A 445 -5.22 -23.83 -0.71
CA ASP A 445 -5.14 -24.64 0.52
C ASP A 445 -5.51 -23.86 1.80
N MET A 446 -6.15 -22.69 1.65
CA MET A 446 -6.62 -21.88 2.78
C MET A 446 -8.13 -21.69 2.76
N ASN A 447 -8.71 -21.63 3.96
CA ASN A 447 -10.12 -21.30 4.14
C ASN A 447 -10.34 -20.47 5.42
N PRO A 448 -11.48 -19.77 5.56
CA PRO A 448 -11.74 -18.87 6.68
C PRO A 448 -11.66 -19.51 8.08
N SER A 449 -11.86 -20.83 8.21
CA SER A 449 -11.81 -21.50 9.53
C SER A 449 -10.39 -21.52 10.14
N MET A 450 -9.36 -21.36 9.30
CA MET A 450 -7.96 -21.24 9.71
C MET A 450 -7.66 -19.91 10.43
N PHE A 451 -8.60 -18.95 10.43
CA PHE A 451 -8.42 -17.59 10.98
C PHE A 451 -9.42 -17.32 12.11
N THR A 452 -9.55 -18.28 13.02
CA THR A 452 -10.47 -18.24 14.16
C THR A 452 -9.70 -18.18 15.50
N PRO A 453 -10.35 -17.80 16.61
CA PRO A 453 -9.73 -17.88 17.94
C PRO A 453 -9.27 -19.29 18.29
N GLU A 454 -10.01 -20.31 17.86
CA GLU A 454 -9.64 -21.72 18.04
C GLU A 454 -8.39 -22.08 17.23
N ALA A 455 -8.35 -21.70 15.94
CA ALA A 455 -7.16 -21.90 15.12
C ALA A 455 -5.93 -21.18 15.69
N THR A 456 -6.13 -20.00 16.30
CA THR A 456 -5.07 -19.25 16.98
C THR A 456 -4.48 -20.05 18.14
N ARG A 457 -5.32 -20.74 18.93
CA ARG A 457 -4.87 -21.62 20.01
C ARG A 457 -4.07 -22.80 19.46
N ASN A 458 -4.61 -23.48 18.45
CA ASN A 458 -4.01 -24.68 17.87
C ASN A 458 -2.67 -24.37 17.17
N ALA A 459 -2.49 -23.16 16.65
CA ALA A 459 -1.24 -22.74 16.02
C ALA A 459 -0.13 -22.37 17.03
N GLY A 460 -0.50 -22.05 18.27
CA GLY A 460 0.43 -21.63 19.33
C GLY A 460 0.86 -22.78 20.28
N THR A 461 0.14 -23.90 20.26
CA THR A 461 0.49 -25.16 20.94
C THR A 461 1.30 -26.06 20.04
#